data_AF-T2DL28-F1
#
_entry.id   AF-T2DL28-F1
#
_cell.length_a   1.000
_cell.length_b   1.000
_cell.length_c   1.000
_cell.angle_alpha   90.00
_cell.angle_beta   90.00
_cell.angle_gamma   90.00
#
_symmetry.space_group_name_H-M   'P 1'
#
loop_
_entity.id
_entity.type
_entity.pdbx_description
1 polymer ?
#
loop_
_entity_poly.entity_id
_entity_poly.type
_entity_poly.pdbx_seq_one_letter_code
_entity_poly.pdbx_strand_id
1 'polypeptide(L)'
;MKEKFFIKLKLLKFKIKQKLGFDKKIFIIGRNKTGTTSIEKCLRDLGYLTGDQKKAEMFIDDYAKGYFDNILAYCDSAEVFQDAPFSWPGTYKKIFSKYPNAYYILLERDSSEEWYESLVRFHRKIINKGNPVTADDLKNFVYWRKGYLWQVAQVVYGVKESNVYDKDVYINNYEVYNKEVREFFGDSPNFLAIKLTEENVEEKLAKFLKKNKNQIKIPHLNKSK
;
A
#
# COMPACT_ATOMS: atom_id res chain seq x y z
N MET A 1 -12.04 -1.45 28.05
CA MET A 1 -12.00 -2.90 28.38
C MET A 1 -12.41 -3.79 27.19
N LYS A 2 -13.55 -3.51 26.53
CA LYS A 2 -14.05 -4.28 25.36
C LYS A 2 -13.08 -4.30 24.16
N GLU A 3 -12.50 -3.15 23.80
CA GLU A 3 -11.60 -3.06 22.64
C GLU A 3 -10.32 -3.90 22.78
N LYS A 4 -9.66 -3.84 23.94
CA LYS A 4 -8.50 -4.68 24.25
C LYS A 4 -8.82 -6.19 24.18
N PHE A 5 -10.05 -6.57 24.55
CA PHE A 5 -10.52 -7.96 24.44
C PHE A 5 -10.69 -8.38 22.98
N PHE A 6 -11.33 -7.56 22.14
CA PHE A 6 -11.48 -7.83 20.71
C PHE A 6 -10.12 -7.95 19.98
N ILE A 7 -9.14 -7.10 20.32
CA ILE A 7 -7.78 -7.17 19.77
C ILE A 7 -7.11 -8.50 20.16
N LYS A 8 -7.16 -8.88 21.44
CA LYS A 8 -6.62 -10.18 21.91
C LYS A 8 -7.26 -11.36 21.20
N LEU A 9 -8.58 -11.32 21.00
CA LEU A 9 -9.32 -12.37 20.29
C LEU A 9 -8.91 -12.47 18.82
N LYS A 10 -8.73 -11.34 18.11
CA LYS A 10 -8.22 -11.32 16.73
C LYS A 10 -6.81 -11.91 16.65
N LEU A 11 -5.91 -11.52 17.55
CA LEU A 11 -4.55 -12.04 17.60
C LEU A 11 -4.52 -13.55 17.88
N LEU A 12 -5.37 -14.03 18.80
CA LEU A 12 -5.49 -15.46 19.07
C LEU A 12 -5.98 -16.23 17.83
N LYS A 13 -7.04 -15.75 17.17
CA LYS A 13 -7.55 -16.34 15.92
C LYS A 13 -6.49 -16.36 14.82
N PHE A 14 -5.72 -15.28 14.68
CA PHE A 14 -4.61 -15.21 13.74
C PHE A 14 -3.52 -16.23 14.05
N LYS A 15 -3.07 -16.33 15.31
CA LYS A 15 -2.08 -17.34 15.72
C LYS A 15 -2.54 -18.77 15.45
N ILE A 16 -3.83 -19.05 15.66
CA ILE A 16 -4.42 -20.35 15.32
C ILE A 16 -4.38 -20.59 13.80
N LYS A 17 -4.82 -19.62 12.99
CA LYS A 17 -4.75 -19.71 11.52
C LYS A 17 -3.34 -19.96 11.03
N GLN A 18 -2.36 -19.21 11.55
CA GLN A 18 -0.94 -19.34 11.19
C GLN A 18 -0.41 -20.74 11.53
N LYS A 19 -0.69 -21.26 12.73
CA LYS A 19 -0.32 -22.62 13.11
C LYS A 19 -0.95 -23.70 12.22
N LEU A 20 -2.14 -23.44 11.68
CA LEU A 20 -2.85 -24.34 10.78
C LEU A 20 -2.51 -24.11 9.29
N GLY A 21 -1.65 -23.14 8.95
CA GLY A 21 -1.33 -22.79 7.57
C GLY A 21 -2.48 -22.14 6.79
N PHE A 22 -3.47 -21.57 7.49
CA PHE A 22 -4.65 -20.92 6.90
C PHE A 22 -4.57 -19.38 6.92
N ASP A 23 -3.46 -18.79 7.31
CA ASP A 23 -3.26 -17.34 7.31
C ASP A 23 -2.98 -16.81 5.90
N LYS A 24 -4.05 -16.75 5.10
CA LYS A 24 -3.98 -16.16 3.76
C LYS A 24 -3.51 -14.70 3.83
N LYS A 25 -2.36 -14.44 3.23
CA LYS A 25 -1.81 -13.09 3.09
C LYS A 25 -2.49 -12.36 1.94
N ILE A 26 -2.69 -11.06 2.11
CA ILE A 26 -3.24 -10.15 1.11
C ILE A 26 -2.32 -8.93 1.07
N PHE A 27 -1.68 -8.70 -0.06
CA PHE A 27 -0.80 -7.57 -0.30
C PHE A 27 -1.48 -6.61 -1.27
N ILE A 28 -1.79 -5.41 -0.79
CA ILE A 28 -2.22 -4.30 -1.61
C ILE A 28 -0.94 -3.59 -2.07
N ILE A 29 -0.57 -3.83 -3.33
CA ILE A 29 0.70 -3.39 -3.93
C ILE A 29 0.52 -2.18 -4.84
N GLY A 30 -0.69 -1.61 -4.91
CA GLY A 30 -0.91 -0.34 -5.58
C GLY A 30 -0.07 0.79 -4.97
N ARG A 31 0.27 1.79 -5.79
CA ARG A 31 0.93 3.01 -5.29
C ARG A 31 0.08 3.66 -4.20
N ASN A 32 0.72 4.39 -3.29
CA ASN A 32 -0.03 5.23 -2.34
C ASN A 32 -0.99 6.14 -3.13
N LYS A 33 -2.11 6.51 -2.51
CA LYS A 33 -3.15 7.38 -3.09
C LYS A 33 -4.07 6.75 -4.15
N THR A 34 -4.01 5.44 -4.38
CA THR A 34 -4.94 4.73 -5.29
C THR A 34 -6.19 4.14 -4.59
N GLY A 35 -6.43 4.49 -3.31
CA GLY A 35 -7.60 4.01 -2.56
C GLY A 35 -7.30 2.84 -1.62
N THR A 36 -6.03 2.61 -1.32
CA THR A 36 -5.53 1.58 -0.40
C THR A 36 -6.25 1.58 0.96
N THR A 37 -6.48 2.75 1.57
CA THR A 37 -7.23 2.90 2.84
C THR A 37 -8.66 2.36 2.78
N SER A 38 -9.36 2.53 1.64
CA SER A 38 -10.73 2.03 1.46
C SER A 38 -10.76 0.51 1.43
N ILE A 39 -9.85 -0.11 0.68
CA ILE A 39 -9.75 -1.57 0.60
C ILE A 39 -9.25 -2.15 1.92
N GLU A 40 -8.29 -1.53 2.59
CA GLU A 40 -7.82 -1.95 3.91
C GLU A 40 -8.95 -1.92 4.94
N LYS A 41 -9.80 -0.88 4.94
CA LYS A 41 -11.00 -0.82 5.78
C LYS A 41 -11.99 -1.94 5.45
N CYS A 42 -12.26 -2.19 4.17
CA CYS A 42 -13.12 -3.30 3.73
C CYS A 42 -12.61 -4.65 4.28
N LEU A 43 -11.31 -4.93 4.12
CA LEU A 43 -10.69 -6.17 4.60
C LEU A 43 -10.71 -6.28 6.14
N ARG A 44 -10.47 -5.18 6.84
CA ARG A 44 -10.57 -5.14 8.31
C ARG A 44 -11.98 -5.44 8.80
N ASP A 45 -13.01 -4.96 8.09
CA ASP A 45 -14.42 -5.22 8.38
C ASP A 45 -14.81 -6.69 8.10
N LEU A 46 -14.15 -7.32 7.11
CA LEU A 46 -14.24 -8.77 6.86
C LEU A 46 -13.53 -9.61 7.95
N GLY A 47 -12.88 -8.97 8.91
CA GLY A 47 -12.25 -9.62 10.06
C GLY A 47 -10.78 -9.99 9.86
N TYR A 48 -10.15 -9.57 8.77
CA TYR A 48 -8.70 -9.76 8.58
C TYR A 48 -7.90 -8.92 9.58
N LEU A 49 -6.74 -9.45 9.97
CA LEU A 49 -5.74 -8.71 10.75
C LEU A 49 -4.88 -7.85 9.80
N THR A 50 -4.90 -6.53 9.98
CA THR A 50 -4.10 -5.58 9.20
C THR A 50 -2.76 -5.31 9.88
N GLY A 51 -1.70 -5.18 9.11
CA GLY A 51 -0.37 -4.83 9.61
C GLY A 51 -0.32 -3.41 10.22
N ASP A 52 0.68 -3.18 11.07
CA ASP A 52 0.98 -1.86 11.64
C ASP A 52 1.67 -0.95 10.61
N GLN A 53 0.91 -0.01 10.04
CA GLN A 53 1.41 0.94 9.06
C GLN A 53 2.60 1.77 9.56
N LYS A 54 2.60 2.20 10.83
CA LYS A 54 3.70 3.03 11.37
C LYS A 54 4.99 2.24 11.35
N LYS A 55 4.94 0.96 11.74
CA LYS A 55 6.08 0.05 11.68
C LYS A 55 6.53 -0.20 10.24
N ALA A 56 5.58 -0.35 9.31
CA ALA A 56 5.87 -0.61 7.90
C ALA A 56 6.62 0.55 7.23
N GLU A 57 6.24 1.79 7.54
CA GLU A 57 6.91 3.01 7.06
C GLU A 57 8.36 3.13 7.55
N MET A 58 8.73 2.40 8.61
CA MET A 58 10.09 2.42 9.14
C MET A 58 11.12 1.71 8.26
N PHE A 59 10.66 0.87 7.33
CA PHE A 59 11.53 0.04 6.51
C PHE A 59 12.20 0.77 5.34
N ILE A 60 12.14 2.10 5.28
CA ILE A 60 12.78 2.85 4.18
C ILE A 60 14.30 2.65 4.14
N ASP A 61 14.94 2.58 5.31
CA ASP A 61 16.39 2.36 5.42
C ASP A 61 16.78 0.93 5.02
N ASP A 62 15.95 -0.05 5.39
CA ASP A 62 16.11 -1.45 5.01
C ASP A 62 15.91 -1.63 3.50
N TYR A 63 14.85 -1.03 2.95
CA TYR A 63 14.58 -1.04 1.51
C TYR A 63 15.71 -0.39 0.70
N ALA A 64 16.19 0.79 1.12
CA ALA A 64 17.29 1.49 0.45
C ALA A 64 18.58 0.65 0.39
N LYS A 65 18.80 -0.22 1.39
CA LYS A 65 19.95 -1.14 1.44
C LYS A 65 19.69 -2.50 0.79
N GLY A 66 18.46 -2.75 0.32
CA GLY A 66 18.05 -4.06 -0.21
C GLY A 66 17.87 -5.15 0.86
N TYR A 67 17.75 -4.78 2.14
CA TYR A 67 17.59 -5.71 3.26
C TYR A 67 16.12 -6.07 3.48
N PHE A 68 15.64 -7.05 2.73
CA PHE A 68 14.23 -7.46 2.78
C PHE A 68 13.87 -8.38 3.94
N ASP A 69 14.83 -8.94 4.67
CA ASP A 69 14.54 -9.92 5.73
C ASP A 69 13.62 -9.35 6.83
N ASN A 70 13.84 -8.10 7.24
CA ASN A 70 13.00 -7.42 8.22
C ASN A 70 11.58 -7.14 7.69
N ILE A 71 11.47 -6.75 6.42
CA ILE A 71 10.19 -6.52 5.74
C ILE A 71 9.41 -7.85 5.65
N LEU A 72 10.10 -8.93 5.28
CA LEU A 72 9.52 -10.26 5.16
C LEU A 72 9.14 -10.83 6.53
N ALA A 73 9.92 -10.60 7.58
CA ALA A 73 9.56 -10.99 8.95
C ALA A 73 8.35 -10.19 9.46
N TYR A 74 8.24 -8.92 9.09
CA TYR A 74 7.06 -8.10 9.39
C TYR A 74 5.78 -8.67 8.77
N CYS A 75 5.86 -9.27 7.57
CA CYS A 75 4.73 -9.91 6.90
C CYS A 75 4.14 -11.12 7.67
N ASP A 76 4.88 -11.67 8.64
CA ASP A 76 4.38 -12.75 9.51
C ASP A 76 3.51 -12.24 10.67
N SER A 77 3.40 -10.91 10.85
CA SER A 77 2.65 -10.30 11.96
C SER A 77 1.15 -10.10 11.70
N ALA A 78 0.70 -10.19 10.44
CA ALA A 78 -0.68 -9.91 10.04
C ALA A 78 -1.09 -10.66 8.77
N GLU A 79 -2.32 -10.42 8.30
CA GLU A 79 -2.87 -11.01 7.07
C GLU A 79 -2.90 -9.99 5.92
N VAL A 80 -3.13 -8.71 6.19
CA VAL A 80 -3.32 -7.66 5.17
C VAL A 80 -2.25 -6.58 5.30
N PHE A 81 -1.66 -6.21 4.16
CA PHE A 81 -0.57 -5.23 4.08
C PHE A 81 -0.79 -4.28 2.90
N GLN A 82 -0.41 -3.01 3.07
CA GLN A 82 -0.77 -1.93 2.14
C GLN A 82 0.20 -0.73 2.27
N ASP A 83 0.20 0.17 1.28
CA ASP A 83 1.11 1.35 1.20
C ASP A 83 2.59 0.93 1.37
N ALA A 84 3.41 1.72 2.05
CA ALA A 84 4.82 1.43 2.27
C ALA A 84 5.02 0.19 3.19
N PRO A 85 5.99 -0.70 2.89
CA PRO A 85 6.91 -0.72 1.75
C PRO A 85 6.35 -1.44 0.50
N PHE A 86 5.11 -1.92 0.55
CA PHE A 86 4.45 -2.75 -0.46
C PHE A 86 4.17 -2.02 -1.78
N SER A 87 4.12 -0.69 -1.74
CA SER A 87 3.98 0.20 -2.89
C SER A 87 5.30 0.65 -3.52
N TRP A 88 6.45 0.19 -2.99
CA TRP A 88 7.77 0.55 -3.50
C TRP A 88 8.22 -0.42 -4.61
N PRO A 89 8.96 0.07 -5.64
CA PRO A 89 9.40 -0.76 -6.76
C PRO A 89 10.17 -2.01 -6.31
N GLY A 90 9.87 -3.15 -6.94
CA GLY A 90 10.55 -4.42 -6.68
C GLY A 90 10.15 -5.14 -5.37
N THR A 91 9.50 -4.48 -4.41
CA THR A 91 9.10 -5.12 -3.14
C THR A 91 8.19 -6.32 -3.37
N TYR A 92 7.24 -6.22 -4.31
CA TYR A 92 6.31 -7.30 -4.64
C TYR A 92 7.02 -8.58 -5.10
N LYS A 93 8.15 -8.48 -5.82
CA LYS A 93 8.96 -9.64 -6.25
C LYS A 93 9.55 -10.38 -5.05
N LYS A 94 10.07 -9.63 -4.08
CA LYS A 94 10.65 -10.18 -2.84
C LYS A 94 9.58 -10.85 -1.98
N ILE A 95 8.43 -10.22 -1.84
CA ILE A 95 7.30 -10.79 -1.09
C ILE A 95 6.76 -12.05 -1.79
N PHE A 96 6.63 -12.03 -3.11
CA PHE A 96 6.18 -13.19 -3.88
C PHE A 96 7.07 -14.42 -3.68
N SER A 97 8.39 -14.21 -3.56
CA SER A 97 9.32 -15.30 -3.28
C SER A 97 9.02 -16.04 -1.97
N LYS A 98 8.56 -15.33 -0.93
CA LYS A 98 8.19 -15.92 0.37
C LYS A 98 6.73 -16.37 0.44
N TYR A 99 5.82 -15.67 -0.22
CA TYR A 99 4.38 -15.92 -0.13
C TYR A 99 3.72 -16.13 -1.51
N PRO A 100 4.15 -17.11 -2.31
CA PRO A 100 3.69 -17.29 -3.69
C PRO A 100 2.18 -17.57 -3.80
N ASN A 101 1.54 -18.01 -2.72
CA ASN A 101 0.11 -18.31 -2.64
C ASN A 101 -0.74 -17.19 -2.00
N ALA A 102 -0.14 -16.05 -1.69
CA ALA A 102 -0.86 -14.87 -1.18
C ALA A 102 -1.72 -14.23 -2.27
N TYR A 103 -2.69 -13.41 -1.89
CA TYR A 103 -3.43 -12.56 -2.82
C TYR A 103 -2.69 -11.23 -3.02
N TYR A 104 -2.57 -10.79 -4.26
CA TYR A 104 -1.92 -9.54 -4.65
C TYR A 104 -2.94 -8.64 -5.36
N ILE A 105 -3.14 -7.44 -4.83
CA ILE A 105 -4.10 -6.47 -5.35
C ILE A 105 -3.34 -5.23 -5.82
N LEU A 106 -3.30 -5.01 -7.14
CA LEU A 106 -2.82 -3.78 -7.75
C LEU A 106 -4.00 -2.79 -7.84
N LEU A 107 -3.96 -1.74 -7.02
CA LEU A 107 -4.93 -0.64 -7.08
C LEU A 107 -4.38 0.49 -7.94
N GLU A 108 -5.19 0.95 -8.87
CA GLU A 108 -4.84 2.00 -9.83
C GLU A 108 -5.88 3.14 -9.82
N ARG A 109 -5.45 4.31 -10.29
CA ARG A 109 -6.33 5.42 -10.67
C ARG A 109 -6.76 5.30 -12.13
N ASP A 110 -7.70 6.16 -12.55
CA ASP A 110 -8.13 6.18 -13.94
C ASP A 110 -7.02 6.61 -14.88
N SER A 111 -6.20 7.58 -14.46
CA SER A 111 -4.94 7.97 -15.13
C SER A 111 -3.78 8.19 -14.15
N SER A 112 -2.56 8.25 -14.70
CA SER A 112 -1.35 8.63 -13.98
C SER A 112 -1.39 10.10 -13.53
N GLU A 113 -2.05 10.98 -14.28
CA GLU A 113 -2.30 12.38 -13.88
C GLU A 113 -3.16 12.47 -12.62
N GLU A 114 -4.28 11.75 -12.55
CA GLU A 114 -5.14 11.77 -11.36
C GLU A 114 -4.40 11.28 -10.11
N TRP A 115 -3.57 10.25 -10.28
CA TRP A 115 -2.71 9.77 -9.20
C TRP A 115 -1.71 10.84 -8.77
N TYR A 116 -1.02 11.47 -9.72
CA TYR A 116 -0.04 12.50 -9.46
C TYR A 116 -0.65 13.70 -8.71
N GLU A 117 -1.79 14.20 -9.19
CA GLU A 117 -2.50 15.30 -8.55
C GLU A 117 -2.94 14.95 -7.12
N SER A 118 -3.38 13.71 -6.90
CA SER A 118 -3.76 13.20 -5.57
C SER A 118 -2.57 13.15 -4.60
N LEU A 119 -1.40 12.73 -5.09
CA LEU A 119 -0.15 12.72 -4.33
C LEU A 119 0.30 14.15 -3.97
N VAL A 120 0.41 15.02 -4.97
CA VAL A 120 0.84 16.41 -4.78
C VAL A 120 -0.10 17.15 -3.84
N ARG A 121 -1.42 17.06 -4.06
CA ARG A 121 -2.41 17.71 -3.19
C ARG A 121 -2.31 17.24 -1.75
N PHE A 122 -2.12 15.94 -1.54
CA PHE A 122 -1.95 15.39 -0.20
C PHE A 122 -0.68 15.93 0.46
N HIS A 123 0.47 15.86 -0.21
CA HIS A 123 1.74 16.33 0.33
C HIS A 123 1.74 17.84 0.59
N ARG A 124 1.23 18.65 -0.34
CA ARG A 124 1.04 20.10 -0.14
C ARG A 124 0.23 20.38 1.12
N LYS A 125 -0.87 19.65 1.33
CA LYS A 125 -1.73 19.82 2.50
C LYS A 125 -1.01 19.50 3.82
N ILE A 126 -0.29 18.38 3.88
CA ILE A 126 0.34 17.93 5.14
C ILE A 126 1.66 18.65 5.45
N ILE A 127 2.40 19.10 4.42
CA ILE A 127 3.72 19.72 4.60
C ILE A 127 3.62 21.25 4.62
N ASN A 128 2.95 21.85 3.64
CA ASN A 128 2.99 23.30 3.42
C ASN A 128 1.58 23.93 3.31
N LYS A 129 0.61 23.41 4.08
CA LYS A 129 -0.76 23.96 4.20
C LYS A 129 -1.47 24.19 2.86
N GLY A 130 -1.15 23.40 1.83
CA GLY A 130 -1.72 23.49 0.49
C GLY A 130 -0.85 24.21 -0.54
N ASN A 131 0.21 24.89 -0.11
CA ASN A 131 1.16 25.57 -0.99
C ASN A 131 2.15 24.57 -1.64
N PRO A 132 2.81 24.95 -2.75
CA PRO A 132 3.90 24.17 -3.33
C PRO A 132 4.96 23.80 -2.29
N VAL A 133 5.51 22.59 -2.41
CA VAL A 133 6.47 22.03 -1.45
C VAL A 133 7.85 22.04 -2.09
N THR A 134 8.83 22.59 -1.39
CA THR A 134 10.24 22.65 -1.82
C THR A 134 11.05 21.46 -1.27
N ALA A 135 12.31 21.33 -1.73
CA ALA A 135 13.24 20.36 -1.16
C ALA A 135 13.48 20.61 0.34
N ASP A 136 13.62 21.87 0.75
CA ASP A 136 13.86 22.21 2.15
C ASP A 136 12.64 21.95 3.03
N ASP A 137 11.43 22.14 2.51
CA ASP A 137 10.21 21.71 3.18
C ASP A 137 10.24 20.20 3.45
N LEU A 138 10.61 19.39 2.47
CA LEU A 138 10.71 17.93 2.63
C LEU A 138 11.79 17.51 3.63
N LYS A 139 12.96 18.16 3.58
CA LYS A 139 14.08 17.90 4.51
C LYS A 139 13.73 18.29 5.94
N ASN A 140 12.93 19.34 6.13
CA ASN A 140 12.57 19.85 7.45
C ASN A 140 11.27 19.27 8.01
N PHE A 141 10.41 18.70 7.18
CA PHE A 141 9.16 18.11 7.61
C PHE A 141 9.40 16.95 8.58
N VAL A 142 8.74 17.00 9.74
CA VAL A 142 8.77 15.96 10.76
C VAL A 142 7.53 15.09 10.59
N TYR A 143 7.74 13.87 10.13
CA TYR A 143 6.72 12.82 10.19
C TYR A 143 6.97 11.97 11.45
N TRP A 144 7.44 10.73 11.31
CA TRP A 144 8.01 9.95 12.43
C TRP A 144 9.49 10.27 12.69
N ARG A 145 10.22 10.77 11.67
CA ARG A 145 11.49 11.47 11.83
C ARG A 145 11.61 12.63 10.84
N LYS A 146 12.46 13.61 11.17
CA LYS A 146 12.78 14.74 10.29
C LYS A 146 13.38 14.23 8.98
N GLY A 147 12.91 14.77 7.85
CA GLY A 147 13.43 14.45 6.52
C GLY A 147 13.00 13.09 5.96
N TYR A 148 12.05 12.39 6.60
CA TYR A 148 11.58 11.09 6.12
C TYR A 148 11.01 11.16 4.70
N LEU A 149 10.14 12.14 4.41
CA LEU A 149 9.54 12.26 3.08
C LEU A 149 10.56 12.65 2.01
N TRP A 150 11.60 13.41 2.38
CA TRP A 150 12.75 13.65 1.50
C TRP A 150 13.44 12.34 1.12
N GLN A 151 13.77 11.50 2.11
CA GLN A 151 14.39 10.21 1.84
C GLN A 151 13.52 9.30 0.97
N VAL A 152 12.21 9.22 1.25
CA VAL A 152 11.27 8.45 0.41
C VAL A 152 11.26 8.99 -1.02
N ALA A 153 11.23 10.31 -1.21
CA ALA A 153 11.29 10.92 -2.54
C ALA A 153 12.56 10.50 -3.30
N GLN A 154 13.72 10.53 -2.65
CA GLN A 154 14.98 10.13 -3.26
C GLN A 154 15.01 8.63 -3.59
N VAL A 155 14.67 7.78 -2.62
CA VAL A 155 14.84 6.32 -2.71
C VAL A 155 13.80 5.68 -3.63
N VAL A 156 12.54 6.14 -3.59
CA VAL A 156 11.43 5.50 -4.31
C VAL A 156 11.20 6.11 -5.69
N TYR A 157 11.44 7.42 -5.83
CA TYR A 157 11.14 8.18 -7.05
C TYR A 157 12.39 8.73 -7.75
N GLY A 158 13.58 8.62 -7.15
CA GLY A 158 14.81 9.16 -7.73
C GLY A 158 14.87 10.70 -7.71
N VAL A 159 14.11 11.34 -6.81
CA VAL A 159 14.03 12.80 -6.70
C VAL A 159 15.37 13.40 -6.25
N LYS A 160 15.71 14.52 -6.86
CA LYS A 160 16.80 15.44 -6.56
C LYS A 160 16.20 16.79 -6.19
N GLU A 161 17.01 17.69 -5.65
CA GLU A 161 16.51 19.02 -5.23
C GLU A 161 15.93 19.81 -6.41
N SER A 162 16.47 19.60 -7.61
CA SER A 162 16.06 20.27 -8.83
C SER A 162 14.74 19.78 -9.44
N ASN A 163 14.18 18.66 -8.99
CA ASN A 163 12.99 18.04 -9.61
C ASN A 163 11.94 17.59 -8.57
N VAL A 164 11.90 18.26 -7.43
CA VAL A 164 10.89 18.01 -6.38
C VAL A 164 9.48 18.22 -6.95
N TYR A 165 8.68 17.15 -6.95
CA TYR A 165 7.36 17.08 -7.60
C TYR A 165 7.39 17.44 -9.09
N ASP A 166 8.46 17.11 -9.81
CA ASP A 166 8.44 17.14 -11.27
C ASP A 166 7.42 16.13 -11.80
N LYS A 167 6.49 16.58 -12.65
CA LYS A 167 5.35 15.77 -13.08
C LYS A 167 5.79 14.52 -13.84
N ASP A 168 6.75 14.65 -14.75
CA ASP A 168 7.17 13.58 -15.64
C ASP A 168 7.92 12.49 -14.87
N VAL A 169 8.75 12.89 -13.90
CA VAL A 169 9.44 11.94 -12.99
C VAL A 169 8.43 11.04 -12.27
N TYR A 170 7.38 11.63 -11.69
CA TYR A 170 6.41 10.87 -10.91
C TYR A 170 5.48 10.04 -11.80
N ILE A 171 4.99 10.60 -12.92
CA ILE A 171 4.12 9.88 -13.86
C ILE A 171 4.86 8.68 -14.44
N ASN A 172 6.08 8.86 -14.94
CA ASN A 172 6.87 7.76 -15.47
C ASN A 172 7.12 6.69 -14.38
N ASN A 173 7.42 7.08 -13.14
CA ASN A 173 7.61 6.14 -12.03
C ASN A 173 6.33 5.34 -11.69
N TYR A 174 5.15 5.94 -11.84
CA TYR A 174 3.86 5.28 -11.64
C TYR A 174 3.56 4.30 -12.78
N GLU A 175 3.70 4.74 -14.02
CA GLU A 175 3.39 3.94 -15.22
C GLU A 175 4.33 2.75 -15.37
N VAL A 176 5.64 2.97 -15.23
CA VAL A 176 6.64 1.90 -15.25
C VAL A 176 6.34 0.88 -14.17
N TYR A 177 6.04 1.32 -12.95
CA TYR A 177 5.72 0.40 -11.85
C TYR A 177 4.48 -0.45 -12.14
N ASN A 178 3.38 0.16 -12.59
CA ASN A 178 2.15 -0.58 -12.87
C ASN A 178 2.37 -1.58 -14.02
N LYS A 179 3.13 -1.18 -15.05
CA LYS A 179 3.54 -2.06 -16.15
C LYS A 179 4.36 -3.24 -15.63
N GLU A 180 5.40 -3.01 -14.85
CA GLU A 180 6.27 -4.07 -14.30
C GLU A 180 5.54 -5.02 -13.35
N VAL A 181 4.56 -4.52 -12.58
CA VAL A 181 3.72 -5.38 -11.72
C VAL A 181 2.84 -6.28 -12.58
N ARG A 182 2.16 -5.71 -13.59
CA ARG A 182 1.31 -6.48 -14.51
C ARG A 182 2.10 -7.53 -15.28
N GLU A 183 3.28 -7.17 -15.79
CA GLU A 183 4.17 -8.09 -16.50
C GLU A 183 4.66 -9.22 -15.58
N PHE A 184 5.01 -8.92 -14.33
CA PHE A 184 5.49 -9.94 -13.40
C PHE A 184 4.41 -10.94 -12.99
N PHE A 185 3.20 -10.47 -12.69
CA PHE A 185 2.12 -11.37 -12.27
C PHE A 185 1.40 -12.04 -13.45
N GLY A 186 1.38 -11.42 -14.63
CA GLY A 186 0.68 -11.94 -15.81
C GLY A 186 -0.75 -12.37 -15.48
N ASP A 187 -1.11 -13.58 -15.89
CA ASP A 187 -2.43 -14.19 -15.65
C ASP A 187 -2.52 -14.96 -14.32
N SER A 188 -1.66 -14.66 -13.35
CA SER A 188 -1.63 -15.40 -12.10
C SER A 188 -2.99 -15.35 -11.38
N PRO A 189 -3.56 -16.49 -10.94
CA PRO A 189 -4.89 -16.54 -10.35
C PRO A 189 -4.97 -15.88 -8.96
N ASN A 190 -3.83 -15.53 -8.38
CA ASN A 190 -3.72 -14.83 -7.10
C ASN A 190 -3.35 -13.35 -7.27
N PHE A 191 -3.47 -12.81 -8.47
CA PHE A 191 -3.31 -11.38 -8.78
C PHE A 191 -4.62 -10.76 -9.26
N LEU A 192 -4.90 -9.54 -8.81
CA LEU A 192 -6.06 -8.75 -9.22
C LEU A 192 -5.63 -7.29 -9.41
N ALA A 193 -5.78 -6.77 -10.62
CA ALA A 193 -5.62 -5.35 -10.90
C ALA A 193 -6.99 -4.69 -11.08
N ILE A 194 -7.27 -3.67 -10.28
CA ILE A 194 -8.59 -2.99 -10.25
C ILE A 194 -8.44 -1.48 -10.01
N LYS A 195 -9.43 -0.74 -10.50
CA LYS A 195 -9.63 0.68 -10.17
C LYS A 195 -10.88 0.80 -9.31
N LEU A 196 -10.89 1.65 -8.29
CA LEU A 196 -12.09 1.77 -7.43
C LEU A 196 -13.29 2.44 -8.12
N THR A 197 -13.05 3.09 -9.26
CA THR A 197 -14.04 3.75 -10.11
C THR A 197 -14.65 2.80 -11.14
N GLU A 198 -14.10 1.59 -11.29
CA GLU A 198 -14.62 0.63 -12.26
C GLU A 198 -15.96 0.05 -11.80
N GLU A 199 -16.81 -0.29 -12.76
CA GLU A 199 -18.06 -1.00 -12.48
C GLU A 199 -17.78 -2.38 -11.89
N ASN A 200 -18.64 -2.79 -10.95
CA ASN A 200 -18.62 -4.12 -10.31
C ASN A 200 -17.32 -4.43 -9.55
N VAL A 201 -16.61 -3.40 -9.04
CA VAL A 201 -15.40 -3.58 -8.23
C VAL A 201 -15.63 -4.48 -7.01
N GLU A 202 -16.79 -4.39 -6.35
CA GLU A 202 -17.12 -5.26 -5.22
C GLU A 202 -17.26 -6.73 -5.64
N GLU A 203 -17.79 -6.99 -6.84
CA GLU A 203 -17.96 -8.34 -7.37
C GLU A 203 -16.62 -8.97 -7.73
N LYS A 204 -15.76 -8.21 -8.41
CA LYS A 204 -14.39 -8.62 -8.74
C LYS A 204 -13.62 -8.97 -7.47
N LEU A 205 -13.67 -8.09 -6.47
CA LEU A 205 -13.00 -8.31 -5.19
C LEU A 205 -13.59 -9.50 -4.43
N ALA A 206 -14.92 -9.66 -4.41
CA ALA A 206 -15.60 -10.79 -3.78
C ALA A 206 -15.16 -12.12 -4.39
N LYS A 207 -15.19 -12.22 -5.73
CA LYS A 207 -14.79 -13.41 -6.47
C LYS A 207 -13.33 -13.76 -6.19
N PHE A 208 -12.44 -12.77 -6.26
CA PHE A 208 -11.01 -12.95 -6.03
C PHE A 208 -10.68 -13.43 -4.60
N LEU A 209 -11.31 -12.82 -3.60
CA LEU A 209 -11.13 -13.18 -2.18
C LEU A 209 -11.94 -14.42 -1.76
N LYS A 210 -12.71 -15.02 -2.68
CA LYS A 210 -13.63 -16.14 -2.40
C LYS A 210 -14.59 -15.81 -1.26
N LYS A 211 -15.25 -14.65 -1.34
CA LYS A 211 -16.25 -14.14 -0.39
C LYS A 211 -17.57 -13.89 -1.08
N ASN A 212 -18.64 -13.83 -0.30
CA ASN A 212 -19.95 -13.42 -0.82
C ASN A 212 -19.93 -11.92 -1.10
N LYS A 213 -20.50 -11.49 -2.24
CA LYS A 213 -20.62 -10.08 -2.63
C LYS A 213 -21.18 -9.21 -1.50
N ASN A 214 -22.21 -9.69 -0.80
CA ASN A 214 -22.88 -8.95 0.29
C ASN A 214 -21.97 -8.64 1.49
N GLN A 215 -20.82 -9.31 1.59
CA GLN A 215 -19.81 -9.04 2.61
C GLN A 215 -18.83 -7.94 2.19
N ILE A 216 -18.66 -7.70 0.89
CA ILE A 216 -17.77 -6.67 0.36
C ILE A 216 -18.48 -5.32 0.42
N LYS A 217 -17.99 -4.44 1.30
CA LYS A 217 -18.42 -3.04 1.37
C LYS A 217 -17.17 -2.17 1.29
N ILE A 218 -17.01 -1.45 0.19
CA ILE A 218 -15.86 -0.57 -0.02
C ILE A 218 -16.29 0.85 0.37
N PRO A 219 -15.84 1.37 1.54
CA PRO A 219 -16.19 2.73 1.92
C PRO A 219 -15.45 3.73 1.05
N HIS A 220 -16.12 4.81 0.66
CA HIS A 220 -15.47 5.90 -0.07
C HIS A 220 -14.74 6.85 0.89
N LEU A 221 -13.58 6.43 1.41
CA LEU A 221 -12.76 7.19 2.36
C LEU A 221 -11.82 8.18 1.64
N ASN A 222 -11.42 9.25 2.34
CA ASN A 222 -10.46 10.24 1.84
C ASN A 222 -10.86 10.91 0.51
N LYS A 223 -12.15 11.30 0.34
CA LYS A 223 -12.54 12.18 -0.78
C LYS A 223 -11.66 13.42 -0.76
N SER A 224 -11.01 13.68 -1.88
CA SER A 224 -10.53 15.04 -2.15
C SER A 224 -11.79 15.88 -2.35
N LYS A 225 -11.98 16.86 -1.48
CA LYS A 225 -12.94 17.94 -1.73
C LYS A 225 -12.40 18.82 -2.85
#